data_AF-A0A0M3IHR3-F1
#
_entry.id   AF-A0A0M3IHR3-F1
#
_cell.length_a   1.000
_cell.length_b   1.000
_cell.length_c   1.000
_cell.angle_alpha   90.00
_cell.angle_beta   90.00
_cell.angle_gamma   90.00
#
_symmetry.space_group_name_H-M   'P 1'
#
loop_
_entity.id
_entity.type
_entity.pdbx_description
1 polymer ?
#
loop_
_entity_poly.entity_id
_entity_poly.type
_entity_poly.pdbx_seq_one_letter_code
_entity_poly.pdbx_strand_id
1 'polypeptide(L)'
;MSHIAISECSWIGRLSSDSVLIIFCDFSNIVLDNLYRSILFTAIQNDQLEFLRCDRDEPLSGALNFGGEFEKRPFVVRCQPHLVIQSPVAIQPWADKDEVSKTKEEMVPDVTPIDPRIDLTEDNIYNTEAVVPRNRFHLHLDTIMWTREQDQKYPWTREQNAANAVMHCFGAALVEAIRKGIPSSLTLSTPITTRAVQLVDGRLDLVVFQLNTLDLSRASAVKNIVWVEPGTIVSSITAQQLYKPGPFYENRDEVAELDVRPYMLLMGLMLTR
;
A
#
# COMPACT_ATOMS: atom_id res chain seq x y z
N MET A 1 -35.47 -0.89 0.82
CA MET A 1 -34.80 -1.90 1.67
C MET A 1 -33.43 -2.13 1.07
N SER A 2 -32.42 -1.85 1.87
CA SER A 2 -31.00 -1.80 1.53
C SER A 2 -30.45 -3.18 1.14
N HIS A 3 -29.83 -3.25 -0.04
CA HIS A 3 -28.95 -4.36 -0.41
C HIS A 3 -27.53 -3.99 0.03
N ILE A 4 -27.04 -4.70 1.04
CA ILE A 4 -25.61 -4.74 1.41
C ILE A 4 -25.09 -6.05 0.84
N ALA A 5 -24.25 -5.97 -0.19
CA ALA A 5 -23.45 -7.09 -0.65
C ALA A 5 -22.12 -7.06 0.12
N ILE A 6 -22.03 -7.88 1.17
CA ILE A 6 -20.74 -8.25 1.78
C ILE A 6 -20.29 -9.50 1.04
N SER A 7 -19.33 -9.37 0.13
CA SER A 7 -18.57 -10.51 -0.39
C SER A 7 -17.33 -10.69 0.48
N GLU A 8 -17.53 -11.14 1.72
CA GLU A 8 -16.48 -11.73 2.53
C GLU A 8 -16.68 -13.24 2.49
N CYS A 9 -15.81 -13.95 1.76
CA CYS A 9 -15.70 -15.40 1.91
C CYS A 9 -14.96 -15.68 3.24
N SER A 10 -15.70 -15.67 4.34
CA SER A 10 -15.20 -16.12 5.66
C SER A 10 -16.14 -17.17 6.25
N TRP A 11 -16.02 -18.42 5.79
CA TRP A 11 -16.67 -19.56 6.43
C TRP A 11 -15.70 -20.29 7.37
N ILE A 12 -15.83 -20.02 8.67
CA ILE A 12 -15.22 -20.85 9.73
C ILE A 12 -16.23 -21.92 10.13
N GLY A 13 -16.00 -23.17 9.72
CA GLY A 13 -16.71 -24.34 10.21
C GLY A 13 -15.74 -25.35 10.82
N ARG A 14 -15.89 -25.67 12.12
CA ARG A 14 -15.18 -26.78 12.77
C ARG A 14 -15.76 -28.11 12.30
N LEU A 15 -14.93 -29.04 11.81
CA LEU A 15 -15.25 -30.47 11.79
C LEU A 15 -13.98 -31.36 11.93
N SER A 16 -14.23 -32.59 12.35
CA SER A 16 -13.43 -33.69 12.92
C SER A 16 -12.07 -34.10 12.31
N SER A 17 -11.39 -34.96 13.08
CA SER A 17 -9.95 -35.29 13.17
C SER A 17 -9.16 -35.77 11.96
N ASP A 18 -9.74 -36.00 10.78
CA ASP A 18 -9.01 -36.70 9.70
C ASP A 18 -9.23 -36.07 8.30
N SER A 19 -9.29 -34.74 8.24
CA SER A 19 -9.33 -34.02 6.97
C SER A 19 -8.44 -32.79 7.04
N VAL A 20 -7.34 -32.79 6.28
CA VAL A 20 -6.56 -31.57 6.03
C VAL A 20 -7.40 -30.71 5.09
N LEU A 21 -8.20 -29.82 5.67
CA LEU A 21 -8.78 -28.70 4.95
C LEU A 21 -7.62 -27.77 4.58
N ILE A 22 -7.14 -27.84 3.33
CA ILE A 22 -6.38 -26.74 2.75
C ILE A 22 -7.41 -25.62 2.59
N ILE A 23 -7.49 -24.78 3.61
CA ILE A 23 -8.21 -23.51 3.51
C ILE A 23 -7.54 -22.78 2.34
N PHE A 24 -8.32 -22.44 1.31
CA PHE A 24 -7.94 -21.53 0.21
C PHE A 24 -7.74 -20.11 0.76
N CYS A 25 -6.94 -19.95 1.82
CA CYS A 25 -6.49 -18.67 2.30
C CYS A 25 -5.28 -18.28 1.45
N ASP A 26 -5.52 -17.39 0.49
CA ASP A 26 -4.57 -16.48 -0.12
C ASP A 26 -3.14 -17.04 -0.27
N PHE A 27 -2.93 -17.96 -1.22
CA PHE A 27 -1.58 -18.43 -1.57
C PHE A 27 -0.60 -17.26 -1.75
N SER A 28 -1.08 -16.14 -2.30
CA SER A 28 -0.32 -14.91 -2.47
C SER A 28 0.15 -14.30 -1.14
N ASN A 29 -0.66 -14.30 -0.08
CA ASN A 29 -0.25 -13.81 1.24
C ASN A 29 0.87 -14.67 1.83
N ILE A 30 0.79 -16.00 1.65
CA ILE A 30 1.86 -16.92 2.07
C ILE A 30 3.16 -16.61 1.33
N VAL A 31 3.10 -16.37 0.02
CA VAL A 31 4.28 -15.97 -0.77
C VAL A 31 4.86 -14.68 -0.21
N LEU A 32 4.02 -13.66 0.02
CA LEU A 32 4.47 -12.36 0.51
C LEU A 32 5.11 -12.43 1.91
N ASP A 33 4.54 -13.18 2.85
CA ASP A 33 5.13 -13.40 4.18
C ASP A 33 6.48 -14.12 4.10
N ASN A 34 6.62 -15.10 3.19
CA ASN A 34 7.90 -15.78 2.97
C ASN A 34 8.96 -14.86 2.33
N LEU A 35 8.59 -14.02 1.36
CA LEU A 35 9.51 -13.03 0.78
C LEU A 35 10.01 -12.06 1.86
N TYR A 36 9.11 -11.54 2.70
CA TYR A 36 9.47 -10.65 3.80
C TYR A 36 10.37 -11.35 4.83
N ARG A 37 10.03 -12.58 5.25
CA ARG A 37 10.86 -13.36 6.19
C ARG A 37 12.26 -13.60 5.66
N SER A 38 12.39 -13.95 4.37
CA SER A 38 13.68 -14.14 3.71
C SER A 38 14.54 -12.88 3.82
N ILE A 39 13.98 -11.72 3.50
CA ILE A 39 14.68 -10.43 3.62
C ILE A 39 15.06 -10.13 5.07
N LEU A 40 14.15 -10.34 6.00
CA LEU A 40 14.39 -10.07 7.42
C LEU A 40 15.52 -10.94 7.98
N PHE A 41 15.55 -12.23 7.67
CA PHE A 41 16.61 -13.12 8.13
C PHE A 41 17.96 -12.76 7.52
N THR A 42 18.02 -12.42 6.23
CA THR A 42 19.24 -11.94 5.59
C THR A 42 19.70 -10.61 6.21
N ALA A 43 18.79 -9.68 6.50
CA ALA A 43 19.12 -8.41 7.13
C ALA A 43 19.67 -8.60 8.56
N ILE A 44 19.04 -9.46 9.37
CA ILE A 44 19.49 -9.76 10.73
C ILE A 44 20.87 -10.42 10.72
N GLN A 45 21.18 -11.28 9.75
CA GLN A 45 22.52 -11.86 9.59
C GLN A 45 23.60 -10.82 9.29
N ASN A 46 23.21 -9.63 8.80
CA ASN A 46 24.10 -8.51 8.51
C ASN A 46 23.93 -7.37 9.53
N ASP A 47 23.35 -7.64 10.71
CA ASP A 47 23.09 -6.68 11.80
C ASP A 47 22.21 -5.47 11.36
N GLN A 48 21.30 -5.69 10.41
CA GLN A 48 20.35 -4.70 9.90
C GLN A 48 18.91 -5.08 10.27
N LEU A 49 18.05 -4.06 10.43
CA LEU A 49 16.59 -4.19 10.56
C LEU A 49 16.05 -4.94 11.80
N GLU A 50 16.86 -5.32 12.78
CA GLU A 50 16.41 -6.02 14.02
C GLU A 50 15.34 -5.23 14.82
N PHE A 51 15.37 -3.90 14.68
CA PHE A 51 14.43 -3.00 15.35
C PHE A 51 13.04 -2.96 14.72
N LEU A 52 12.84 -3.56 13.54
CA LEU A 52 11.54 -3.56 12.86
C LEU A 52 10.49 -4.32 13.67
N ARG A 53 9.26 -3.85 13.58
CA ARG A 53 8.07 -4.51 14.13
C ARG A 53 7.14 -4.80 12.98
N CYS A 54 6.60 -6.01 12.94
CA CYS A 54 5.66 -6.43 11.93
C CYS A 54 4.37 -6.85 12.62
N ASP A 55 3.27 -6.26 12.20
CA ASP A 55 1.92 -6.66 12.58
C ASP A 55 1.22 -7.24 11.34
N ARG A 56 0.29 -8.17 11.54
CA ARG A 56 -0.39 -8.88 10.45
C ARG A 56 -1.87 -8.57 10.44
N ASP A 57 -2.41 -8.33 9.25
CA ASP A 57 -3.85 -8.17 8.99
C ASP A 57 -4.52 -7.12 9.89
N GLU A 58 -3.76 -6.12 10.33
CA GLU A 58 -4.26 -5.04 11.17
C GLU A 58 -4.79 -3.87 10.31
N PRO A 59 -5.88 -3.22 10.71
CA PRO A 59 -6.47 -2.14 9.94
C PRO A 59 -5.66 -0.84 10.05
N LEU A 60 -5.67 -0.10 8.94
CA LEU A 60 -5.24 1.28 8.83
C LEU A 60 -6.42 2.12 8.34
N SER A 61 -6.72 3.21 9.05
CA SER A 61 -7.77 4.13 8.64
C SER A 61 -7.42 5.56 9.01
N GLY A 62 -7.74 6.49 8.13
CA GLY A 62 -7.58 7.92 8.36
C GLY A 62 -8.52 8.72 7.49
N ALA A 63 -8.87 9.92 7.94
CA ALA A 63 -9.73 10.84 7.21
C ALA A 63 -9.01 12.18 6.98
N LEU A 64 -9.19 12.73 5.78
CA LEU A 64 -8.66 14.03 5.39
C LEU A 64 -9.74 14.86 4.72
N ASN A 65 -9.89 16.11 5.13
CA ASN A 65 -10.70 17.06 4.40
C ASN A 65 -9.87 17.68 3.29
N PHE A 66 -10.24 17.41 2.04
CA PHE A 66 -9.79 18.20 0.91
C PHE A 66 -10.39 19.62 1.07
N GLY A 67 -9.56 20.66 1.08
CA GLY A 67 -10.06 22.03 1.16
C GLY A 67 -10.97 22.41 -0.02
N GLY A 68 -11.75 23.49 0.14
CA GLY A 68 -12.62 24.01 -0.92
C GLY A 68 -13.94 23.27 -1.05
N GLU A 69 -14.30 22.83 -2.26
CA GLU A 69 -15.60 22.16 -2.55
C GLU A 69 -15.82 20.86 -1.77
N PHE A 70 -14.74 20.30 -1.22
CA PHE A 70 -14.71 18.99 -0.56
C PHE A 70 -14.64 19.08 0.97
N GLU A 71 -14.66 20.29 1.55
CA GLU A 71 -14.51 20.48 3.00
C GLU A 71 -15.65 19.82 3.81
N LYS A 72 -16.82 19.65 3.20
CA LYS A 72 -18.00 19.03 3.81
C LYS A 72 -18.04 17.50 3.70
N ARG A 73 -17.14 16.89 2.94
CA ARG A 73 -17.11 15.45 2.66
C ARG A 73 -15.67 14.93 2.84
N PRO A 74 -15.30 14.45 4.04
CA PRO A 74 -13.96 13.93 4.27
C PRO A 74 -13.68 12.77 3.34
N PHE A 75 -12.46 12.74 2.85
CA PHE A 75 -11.92 11.58 2.17
C PHE A 75 -11.35 10.61 3.19
N VAL A 76 -11.89 9.40 3.19
CA VAL A 76 -11.53 8.37 4.16
C VAL A 76 -10.77 7.28 3.43
N VAL A 77 -9.56 7.02 3.88
CA VAL A 77 -8.78 5.87 3.42
C VAL A 77 -8.92 4.76 4.44
N ARG A 78 -9.28 3.57 3.98
CA ARG A 78 -9.34 2.34 4.77
C ARG A 78 -8.52 1.28 4.04
N CYS A 79 -7.61 0.63 4.75
CA CYS A 79 -6.94 -0.55 4.24
C CYS A 79 -6.66 -1.54 5.37
N GLN A 80 -6.55 -2.81 5.02
CA GLN A 80 -6.15 -3.88 5.93
C GLN A 80 -5.05 -4.68 5.24
N PRO A 81 -3.82 -4.13 5.19
CA PRO A 81 -2.72 -4.82 4.54
C PRO A 81 -2.34 -6.09 5.31
N HIS A 82 -1.81 -7.08 4.59
CA HIS A 82 -1.40 -8.34 5.19
C HIS A 82 -0.23 -8.15 6.17
N LEU A 83 0.74 -7.31 5.82
CA LEU A 83 1.87 -6.95 6.68
C LEU A 83 1.94 -5.44 6.86
N VAL A 84 2.01 -5.00 8.12
CA VAL A 84 2.34 -3.62 8.49
C VAL A 84 3.69 -3.62 9.18
N ILE A 85 4.68 -3.03 8.53
CA ILE A 85 6.04 -2.91 9.05
C ILE A 85 6.21 -1.52 9.63
N GLN A 86 6.68 -1.48 10.86
CA GLN A 86 6.89 -0.27 11.64
C GLN A 86 8.34 -0.22 12.16
N SER A 87 8.86 0.99 12.29
CA SER A 87 10.23 1.25 12.73
C SER A 87 10.29 2.39 13.75
N PRO A 88 11.15 2.34 14.78
CA PRO A 88 11.43 3.51 15.62
C PRO A 88 12.13 4.65 14.87
N VAL A 89 12.69 4.39 13.69
CA VAL A 89 13.38 5.39 12.86
C VAL A 89 12.62 5.58 11.54
N ALA A 90 12.18 6.81 11.29
CA ALA A 90 11.51 7.21 10.05
C ALA A 90 12.46 7.06 8.84
N ILE A 91 11.88 6.72 7.68
CA ILE A 91 12.60 6.66 6.42
C ILE A 91 12.98 8.10 6.02
N GLN A 92 14.20 8.28 5.52
CA GLN A 92 14.64 9.57 5.01
C GLN A 92 13.82 9.99 3.78
N PRO A 93 13.50 11.28 3.64
CA PRO A 93 12.96 11.80 2.39
C PRO A 93 13.87 11.44 1.21
N TRP A 94 13.27 10.97 0.12
CA TRP A 94 14.00 10.67 -1.12
C TRP A 94 14.21 11.93 -1.96
N ALA A 95 13.27 12.87 -1.89
CA ALA A 95 13.37 14.17 -2.54
C ALA A 95 13.77 15.25 -1.54
N ASP A 96 14.78 16.03 -1.92
CA ASP A 96 15.26 17.17 -1.14
C ASP A 96 14.29 18.35 -1.20
N LYS A 97 14.48 19.32 -0.30
CA LYS A 97 13.64 20.53 -0.22
C LYS A 97 13.59 21.32 -1.53
N ASP A 98 14.69 21.31 -2.29
CA ASP A 98 14.77 21.99 -3.58
C ASP A 98 13.93 21.29 -4.65
N GLU A 99 13.92 19.96 -4.67
CA GLU A 99 13.09 19.17 -5.58
C GLU A 99 11.62 19.31 -5.22
N VAL A 100 11.29 19.27 -3.93
CA VAL A 100 9.93 19.51 -3.43
C VAL A 100 9.45 20.91 -3.80
N SER A 101 10.31 21.92 -3.74
CA SER A 101 9.95 23.30 -4.11
C SER A 101 9.64 23.46 -5.61
N LYS A 102 10.31 22.70 -6.48
CA LYS A 102 10.05 22.70 -7.93
C LYS A 102 8.67 22.15 -8.28
N THR A 103 8.09 21.29 -7.43
CA THR A 103 6.75 20.72 -7.68
C THR A 103 5.63 21.76 -7.74
N LYS A 104 5.89 22.98 -7.28
CA LYS A 104 4.98 24.13 -7.42
C LYS A 104 4.68 24.48 -8.87
N GLU A 105 5.66 24.27 -9.75
CA GLU A 105 5.58 24.64 -11.17
C GLU A 105 4.80 23.60 -11.99
N GLU A 106 4.74 22.36 -11.49
CA GLU A 106 3.97 21.30 -12.11
C GLU A 106 2.47 21.62 -12.04
N MET A 107 1.69 21.15 -13.01
CA MET A 107 0.22 21.23 -12.96
C MET A 107 -0.37 19.83 -12.79
N VAL A 108 -1.41 19.70 -11.96
CA VAL A 108 -2.16 18.43 -11.89
C VAL A 108 -3.07 18.38 -13.11
N PRO A 109 -3.05 17.29 -13.90
CA PRO A 109 -3.92 17.16 -15.07
C PRO A 109 -5.40 17.35 -14.71
N ASP A 110 -6.12 18.11 -15.54
CA ASP A 110 -7.56 18.25 -15.41
C ASP A 110 -8.26 17.09 -16.12
N VAL A 111 -9.05 16.34 -15.36
CA VAL A 111 -9.78 15.15 -15.85
C VAL A 111 -11.24 15.44 -16.19
N THR A 112 -11.65 16.72 -16.16
CA THR A 112 -13.00 17.16 -16.52
C THR A 112 -13.40 16.63 -17.90
N PRO A 113 -14.61 16.04 -18.08
CA PRO A 113 -15.76 16.06 -17.17
C PRO A 113 -15.85 14.90 -16.17
N ILE A 114 -14.83 14.06 -16.06
CA ILE A 114 -14.86 12.91 -15.13
C ILE A 114 -14.72 13.43 -13.70
N ASP A 115 -15.68 13.09 -12.84
CA ASP A 115 -15.57 13.37 -11.40
C ASP A 115 -14.49 12.46 -10.79
N PRO A 116 -13.46 13.01 -10.13
CA PRO A 116 -12.42 12.20 -9.48
C PRO A 116 -12.93 11.21 -8.42
N ARG A 117 -14.21 11.33 -8.01
CA ARG A 117 -14.85 10.48 -7.00
C ARG A 117 -15.71 9.36 -7.57
N ILE A 118 -15.78 9.21 -8.90
CA ILE A 118 -16.73 8.31 -9.57
C ILE A 118 -16.69 6.86 -9.04
N ASP A 119 -15.50 6.37 -8.68
CA ASP A 119 -15.29 5.00 -8.19
C ASP A 119 -15.19 4.91 -6.66
N LEU A 120 -15.39 6.01 -5.93
CA LEU A 120 -15.37 6.03 -4.47
C LEU A 120 -16.74 5.69 -3.90
N THR A 121 -16.74 4.99 -2.76
CA THR A 121 -17.97 4.69 -2.02
C THR A 121 -18.37 5.87 -1.13
N GLU A 122 -19.65 6.25 -1.17
CA GLU A 122 -20.21 7.25 -0.25
C GLU A 122 -20.70 6.55 1.02
N ASP A 123 -20.15 6.95 2.17
CA ASP A 123 -20.49 6.42 3.49
C ASP A 123 -20.60 7.59 4.49
N ASN A 124 -21.45 7.42 5.50
CA ASN A 124 -21.69 8.41 6.55
C ASN A 124 -21.06 8.03 7.89
N ILE A 125 -20.62 6.78 8.05
CA ILE A 125 -20.03 6.28 9.30
C ILE A 125 -18.54 6.06 9.06
N TYR A 126 -17.71 6.92 9.64
CA TYR A 126 -16.26 6.84 9.48
C TYR A 126 -15.51 7.33 10.72
N ASN A 127 -14.26 6.90 10.83
CA ASN A 127 -13.37 7.30 11.92
C ASN A 127 -12.49 8.45 11.43
N THR A 128 -12.52 9.56 12.16
CA THR A 128 -11.65 10.71 11.88
C THR A 128 -10.25 10.49 12.45
N GLU A 129 -10.14 9.76 13.56
CA GLU A 129 -8.87 9.44 14.20
C GLU A 129 -8.10 8.36 13.43
N ALA A 130 -6.77 8.45 13.50
CA ALA A 130 -5.88 7.44 12.92
C ALA A 130 -6.06 6.09 13.61
N VAL A 131 -6.51 5.10 12.85
CA VAL A 131 -6.44 3.69 13.24
C VAL A 131 -5.13 3.15 12.70
N VAL A 132 -4.26 2.68 13.60
CA VAL A 132 -2.94 2.17 13.25
C VAL A 132 -2.47 1.14 14.28
N PRO A 133 -1.76 0.07 13.87
CA PRO A 133 -1.17 -0.88 14.79
C PRO A 133 -0.26 -0.18 15.78
N ARG A 134 -0.24 -0.69 17.02
CA ARG A 134 0.70 -0.24 18.05
C ARG A 134 0.70 1.27 18.26
N ASN A 135 -0.46 1.93 18.14
CA ASN A 135 -0.58 3.38 18.26
C ASN A 135 -0.03 3.96 19.59
N ARG A 136 0.13 3.13 20.62
CA ARG A 136 0.72 3.50 21.92
C ARG A 136 2.25 3.63 21.91
N PHE A 137 2.93 3.12 20.88
CA PHE A 137 4.38 3.13 20.77
C PHE A 137 4.85 4.21 19.80
N HIS A 138 6.02 4.80 20.06
CA HIS A 138 6.65 5.76 19.16
C HIS A 138 7.34 5.01 18.01
N LEU A 139 6.54 4.54 17.06
CA LEU A 139 6.97 3.89 15.84
C LEU A 139 6.47 4.70 14.65
N HIS A 140 7.13 4.56 13.50
CA HIS A 140 6.76 5.12 12.20
C HIS A 140 6.28 4.01 11.29
N LEU A 141 5.23 4.27 10.50
CA LEU A 141 4.83 3.38 9.41
C LEU A 141 5.93 3.38 8.35
N ASP A 142 6.53 2.22 8.13
CA ASP A 142 7.67 2.06 7.24
C ASP A 142 7.21 1.51 5.89
N THR A 143 6.65 0.30 5.91
CA THR A 143 6.20 -0.39 4.70
C THR A 143 4.91 -1.14 4.98
N ILE A 144 3.93 -1.00 4.09
CA ILE A 144 2.74 -1.87 4.08
C ILE A 144 2.85 -2.85 2.93
N MET A 145 2.45 -4.10 3.15
CA MET A 145 2.46 -5.12 2.11
C MET A 145 1.13 -5.86 2.09
N TRP A 146 0.57 -6.08 0.92
CA TRP A 146 -0.67 -6.84 0.78
C TRP A 146 -0.71 -7.57 -0.55
N THR A 147 -1.64 -8.53 -0.62
CA THR A 147 -1.98 -9.17 -1.87
C THR A 147 -3.43 -8.89 -2.22
N ARG A 148 -3.76 -9.06 -3.49
CA ARG A 148 -5.14 -8.95 -3.94
C ARG A 148 -5.42 -10.05 -4.94
N GLU A 149 -6.45 -10.82 -4.64
CA GLU A 149 -7.01 -11.76 -5.61
C GLU A 149 -7.72 -10.98 -6.72
N GLN A 150 -7.48 -11.37 -7.97
CA GLN A 150 -8.15 -10.77 -9.11
C GLN A 150 -9.52 -11.44 -9.31
N ASP A 151 -10.55 -10.62 -9.50
CA ASP A 151 -11.85 -11.13 -9.94
C ASP A 151 -11.68 -11.75 -11.34
N GLN A 152 -12.08 -13.01 -11.48
CA GLN A 152 -12.00 -13.74 -12.75
C GLN A 152 -12.91 -13.12 -13.82
N LYS A 153 -14.00 -12.47 -13.43
CA LYS A 153 -14.98 -11.90 -14.36
C LYS A 153 -14.61 -10.47 -14.77
N TYR A 154 -14.10 -9.68 -13.83
CA TYR A 154 -13.73 -8.27 -14.05
C TYR A 154 -12.36 -7.96 -13.43
N PRO A 155 -11.27 -8.51 -14.01
CA PRO A 155 -9.94 -8.24 -13.51
C PRO A 155 -9.61 -6.75 -13.66
N TRP A 156 -8.92 -6.20 -12.67
CA TRP A 156 -8.45 -4.83 -12.76
C TRP A 156 -7.33 -4.71 -13.77
N THR A 157 -7.30 -3.59 -14.48
CA THR A 157 -6.16 -3.27 -15.34
C THR A 157 -4.90 -3.04 -14.51
N ARG A 158 -3.75 -3.05 -15.17
CA ARG A 158 -2.46 -2.81 -14.51
C ARG A 158 -2.40 -1.41 -13.91
N GLU A 159 -2.96 -0.44 -14.62
CA GLU A 159 -3.04 0.96 -14.20
C GLU A 159 -3.94 1.11 -12.97
N GLN A 160 -5.05 0.37 -12.91
CA GLN A 160 -5.92 0.35 -11.72
C GLN A 160 -5.22 -0.26 -10.51
N ASN A 161 -4.47 -1.36 -10.71
CA ASN A 161 -3.67 -1.98 -9.66
C ASN A 161 -2.53 -1.07 -9.17
N ALA A 162 -1.87 -0.34 -10.08
CA ALA A 162 -0.84 0.64 -9.72
C ALA A 162 -1.43 1.84 -8.97
N ALA A 163 -2.56 2.38 -9.43
CA ALA A 163 -3.27 3.45 -8.75
C ALA A 163 -3.70 3.03 -7.35
N ASN A 164 -4.18 1.79 -7.19
CA ASN A 164 -4.51 1.22 -5.88
C ASN A 164 -3.31 1.15 -4.95
N ALA A 165 -2.14 0.74 -5.46
CA ALA A 165 -0.90 0.71 -4.68
C ALA A 165 -0.48 2.11 -4.22
N VAL A 166 -0.58 3.11 -5.10
CA VAL A 166 -0.35 4.52 -4.75
C VAL A 166 -1.32 5.01 -3.68
N MET A 167 -2.62 4.69 -3.80
CA MET A 167 -3.63 5.11 -2.83
C MET A 167 -3.43 4.49 -1.44
N HIS A 168 -3.04 3.21 -1.39
CA HIS A 168 -2.70 2.56 -0.12
C HIS A 168 -1.44 3.16 0.51
N CYS A 169 -0.42 3.46 -0.30
CA CYS A 169 0.80 4.09 0.18
C CYS A 169 0.53 5.51 0.72
N PHE A 170 -0.25 6.31 -0.02
CA PHE A 170 -0.74 7.60 0.44
C PHE A 170 -1.54 7.47 1.74
N GLY A 171 -2.42 6.47 1.84
CA GLY A 171 -3.16 6.15 3.06
C GLY A 171 -2.26 5.92 4.27
N ALA A 172 -1.20 5.12 4.11
CA ALA A 172 -0.23 4.89 5.19
C ALA A 172 0.48 6.19 5.62
N ALA A 173 0.91 7.02 4.68
CA ALA A 173 1.51 8.32 4.99
C ALA A 173 0.53 9.29 5.66
N LEU A 174 -0.73 9.29 5.22
CA LEU A 174 -1.79 10.10 5.79
C LEU A 174 -2.07 9.69 7.24
N VAL A 175 -2.23 8.39 7.50
CA VAL A 175 -2.46 7.85 8.85
C VAL A 175 -1.28 8.19 9.77
N GLU A 176 -0.05 8.13 9.27
CA GLU A 176 1.15 8.58 10.00
C GLU A 176 1.09 10.07 10.37
N ALA A 177 0.66 10.91 9.43
CA ALA A 177 0.55 12.35 9.67
C ALA A 177 -0.55 12.68 10.71
N ILE A 178 -1.70 12.01 10.61
CA ILE A 178 -2.81 12.15 11.57
C ILE A 178 -2.36 11.64 12.95
N ARG A 179 -1.65 10.50 13.03
CA ARG A 179 -1.07 9.99 14.28
C ARG A 179 -0.14 11.00 14.95
N LYS A 180 0.63 11.75 14.16
CA LYS A 180 1.52 12.83 14.65
C LYS A 180 0.77 14.12 15.02
N GLY A 181 -0.55 14.16 14.84
CA GLY A 181 -1.37 15.35 15.12
C GLY A 181 -1.13 16.50 14.15
N ILE A 182 -0.64 16.22 12.94
CA ILE A 182 -0.36 17.25 11.94
C ILE A 182 -1.70 17.77 11.37
N PRO A 183 -1.95 19.09 11.39
CA PRO A 183 -3.17 19.66 10.82
C PRO A 183 -3.26 19.46 9.30
N SER A 184 -4.47 19.25 8.80
CA SER A 184 -4.74 18.98 7.37
C SER A 184 -4.40 20.13 6.42
N SER A 185 -4.27 21.36 6.92
CA SER A 185 -4.00 22.55 6.10
C SER A 185 -2.52 22.92 6.01
N LEU A 186 -1.62 22.03 6.46
CA LEU A 186 -0.22 22.37 6.69
C LEU A 186 0.72 21.68 5.70
N THR A 187 1.67 22.44 5.17
CA THR A 187 2.88 21.91 4.54
C THR A 187 3.81 21.37 5.63
N LEU A 188 4.26 20.12 5.49
CA LEU A 188 5.08 19.48 6.50
C LEU A 188 6.50 20.07 6.48
N SER A 189 7.02 20.43 7.66
CA SER A 189 8.43 20.83 7.82
C SER A 189 9.40 19.67 7.59
N THR A 190 8.94 18.46 7.94
CA THR A 190 9.65 17.19 7.77
C THR A 190 8.72 16.26 7.00
N PRO A 191 9.04 15.92 5.73
CA PRO A 191 8.23 15.01 4.95
C PRO A 191 8.07 13.65 5.61
N ILE A 192 6.95 12.98 5.34
CA ILE A 192 6.70 11.61 5.79
C ILE A 192 6.86 10.69 4.58
N THR A 193 7.84 9.79 4.64
CA THR A 193 8.06 8.78 3.60
C THR A 193 7.52 7.44 4.08
N THR A 194 6.66 6.82 3.27
CA THR A 194 6.15 5.46 3.49
C THR A 194 6.30 4.65 2.21
N ARG A 195 6.32 3.32 2.36
CA ARG A 195 6.44 2.40 1.25
C ARG A 195 5.27 1.44 1.19
N ALA A 196 4.98 0.95 0.00
CA ALA A 196 3.93 -0.01 -0.25
C ALA A 196 4.40 -1.08 -1.22
N VAL A 197 4.02 -2.33 -0.96
CA VAL A 197 4.30 -3.48 -1.81
C VAL A 197 3.00 -4.23 -2.04
N GLN A 198 2.64 -4.37 -3.32
CA GLN A 198 1.46 -5.12 -3.71
C GLN A 198 1.89 -6.35 -4.52
N LEU A 199 1.41 -7.53 -4.14
CA LEU A 199 1.57 -8.76 -4.93
C LEU A 199 0.24 -9.15 -5.56
N VAL A 200 0.17 -9.10 -6.89
CA VAL A 200 -1.04 -9.40 -7.67
C VAL A 200 -0.64 -10.23 -8.88
N ASP A 201 -1.29 -11.37 -9.07
CA ASP A 201 -1.06 -12.25 -10.23
C ASP A 201 0.43 -12.58 -10.46
N GLY A 202 1.16 -12.80 -9.35
CA GLY A 202 2.60 -13.07 -9.34
C GLY A 202 3.49 -11.88 -9.73
N ARG A 203 2.95 -10.66 -9.79
CA ARG A 203 3.69 -9.41 -10.03
C ARG A 203 3.83 -8.59 -8.75
N LEU A 204 4.99 -7.97 -8.56
CA LEU A 204 5.25 -7.08 -7.44
C LEU A 204 5.22 -5.62 -7.90
N ASP A 205 4.28 -4.83 -7.40
CA ASP A 205 4.28 -3.38 -7.54
C ASP A 205 4.94 -2.76 -6.30
N LEU A 206 5.98 -1.94 -6.53
CA LEU A 206 6.73 -1.26 -5.47
C LEU A 206 6.46 0.23 -5.54
N VAL A 207 6.03 0.82 -4.43
CA VAL A 207 5.68 2.23 -4.35
C VAL A 207 6.38 2.86 -3.16
N VAL A 208 6.95 4.05 -3.37
CA VAL A 208 7.42 4.94 -2.31
C VAL A 208 6.67 6.24 -2.42
N PHE A 209 6.06 6.66 -1.33
CA PHE A 209 5.29 7.89 -1.26
C PHE A 209 5.93 8.83 -0.26
N GLN A 210 6.24 10.04 -0.69
CA GLN A 210 6.72 11.12 0.17
C GLN A 210 5.63 12.19 0.29
N LEU A 211 5.05 12.26 1.48
CA LEU A 211 4.04 13.22 1.88
C LEU A 211 4.71 14.52 2.35
N ASN A 212 4.62 15.55 1.52
CA ASN A 212 5.16 16.88 1.74
C ASN A 212 4.08 17.87 2.23
N THR A 213 2.82 17.66 1.86
CA THR A 213 1.70 18.51 2.27
C THR A 213 0.42 17.69 2.48
N LEU A 214 -0.38 18.10 3.45
CA LEU A 214 -1.77 17.64 3.61
C LEU A 214 -2.77 18.58 2.93
N ASP A 215 -2.33 19.77 2.51
CA ASP A 215 -3.15 20.66 1.69
C ASP A 215 -3.19 20.13 0.25
N LEU A 216 -4.28 19.43 -0.05
CA LEU A 216 -4.59 18.87 -1.36
C LEU A 216 -5.46 19.81 -2.22
N SER A 217 -5.62 21.08 -1.83
CA SER A 217 -6.30 22.06 -2.66
C SER A 217 -5.49 22.38 -3.93
N ARG A 218 -6.17 22.83 -4.99
CA ARG A 218 -5.51 23.28 -6.24
C ARG A 218 -4.56 24.46 -6.01
N ALA A 219 -4.74 25.21 -4.93
CA ALA A 219 -3.92 26.37 -4.57
C ALA A 219 -2.67 26.02 -3.75
N SER A 220 -2.50 24.74 -3.41
CA SER A 220 -1.38 24.27 -2.60
C SER A 220 -0.04 24.63 -3.24
N ALA A 221 0.88 25.15 -2.43
CA ALA A 221 2.16 25.65 -2.91
C ALA A 221 3.16 24.53 -3.25
N VAL A 222 2.94 23.31 -2.76
CA VAL A 222 3.86 22.18 -2.84
C VAL A 222 3.04 20.92 -3.11
N LYS A 223 3.61 19.93 -3.80
CA LYS A 223 2.94 18.65 -4.06
C LYS A 223 3.66 17.49 -3.40
N ASN A 224 2.89 16.42 -3.23
CA ASN A 224 3.41 15.13 -2.81
C ASN A 224 4.09 14.44 -4.00
N ILE A 225 5.12 13.64 -3.71
CA ILE A 225 5.91 12.94 -4.72
C ILE A 225 5.73 11.45 -4.50
N VAL A 226 5.54 10.72 -5.59
CA VAL A 226 5.44 9.28 -5.57
C VAL A 226 6.40 8.69 -6.59
N TRP A 227 7.19 7.73 -6.16
CA TRP A 227 7.97 6.87 -7.03
C TRP A 227 7.21 5.56 -7.12
N VAL A 228 6.72 5.31 -8.32
CA VAL A 228 6.12 4.03 -8.66
C VAL A 228 7.17 3.35 -9.49
N GLU A 229 7.55 2.15 -9.08
CA GLU A 229 8.18 1.20 -9.98
C GLU A 229 7.04 0.23 -10.38
N PRO A 230 6.13 0.67 -11.29
CA PRO A 230 5.00 -0.15 -11.64
C PRO A 230 5.51 -1.31 -12.48
N GLY A 231 4.81 -2.44 -12.45
CA GLY A 231 5.01 -3.49 -13.48
C GLY A 231 4.67 -3.07 -14.92
N THR A 232 4.70 -1.77 -15.26
CA THR A 232 3.85 -1.19 -16.31
C THR A 232 4.50 -0.17 -17.27
N ILE A 233 5.69 0.43 -17.06
CA ILE A 233 6.20 1.48 -18.00
C ILE A 233 7.75 1.37 -18.07
N VAL A 234 8.47 0.88 -19.10
CA VAL A 234 8.44 1.01 -20.57
C VAL A 234 9.00 -0.26 -21.24
N SER A 235 8.36 -0.73 -22.33
CA SER A 235 8.85 -1.64 -23.38
C SER A 235 9.21 -3.11 -23.08
N SER A 236 9.33 -3.57 -21.83
CA SER A 236 9.58 -5.00 -21.56
C SER A 236 8.51 -5.57 -20.64
N ILE A 237 7.72 -6.50 -21.18
CA ILE A 237 6.56 -7.17 -20.57
C ILE A 237 6.94 -7.98 -19.29
N THR A 238 8.21 -7.98 -18.90
CA THR A 238 8.86 -8.86 -17.93
C THR A 238 9.43 -8.17 -16.68
N ALA A 239 9.46 -6.85 -16.56
CA ALA A 239 10.32 -6.20 -15.54
C ALA A 239 9.95 -6.44 -14.05
N GLN A 240 8.71 -6.82 -13.72
CA GLN A 240 8.26 -7.08 -12.32
C GLN A 240 7.49 -8.39 -12.10
N GLN A 241 7.42 -9.30 -13.07
CA GLN A 241 6.76 -10.61 -12.87
C GLN A 241 7.69 -11.49 -12.02
N LEU A 242 7.37 -11.72 -10.76
CA LEU A 242 8.14 -12.60 -9.89
C LEU A 242 8.00 -14.06 -10.34
N TYR A 243 6.78 -14.51 -10.59
CA TYR A 243 6.47 -15.84 -11.11
C TYR A 243 5.15 -15.78 -11.87
N LYS A 244 4.93 -16.70 -12.82
CA LYS A 244 3.64 -16.79 -13.49
C LYS A 244 2.70 -17.74 -12.75
N PRO A 245 1.58 -17.25 -12.20
CA PRO A 245 0.63 -18.14 -11.55
C PRO A 245 0.04 -19.14 -12.56
N GLY A 246 -0.14 -20.37 -12.10
CA GLY A 246 -0.87 -21.39 -12.83
C GLY A 246 -2.37 -21.34 -12.49
N PRO A 247 -3.22 -21.99 -13.29
CA PRO A 247 -4.60 -22.21 -12.89
C PRO A 247 -4.63 -23.08 -11.63
N PHE A 248 -5.56 -22.78 -10.72
CA PHE A 248 -5.67 -23.44 -9.40
C PHE A 248 -5.90 -24.96 -9.46
N TYR A 249 -6.36 -25.49 -10.59
CA TYR A 249 -6.61 -26.91 -10.80
C TYR A 249 -5.39 -27.69 -11.32
N GLU A 250 -4.29 -27.00 -11.63
CA GLU A 250 -3.04 -27.63 -12.02
C GLU A 250 -2.10 -27.73 -10.82
N ASN A 251 -1.79 -28.96 -10.39
CA ASN A 251 -0.68 -29.19 -9.49
C ASN A 251 0.62 -28.99 -10.29
N ARG A 252 1.48 -28.11 -9.79
CA ARG A 252 2.80 -27.85 -10.38
C ARG A 252 3.88 -28.21 -9.38
N ASP A 253 4.84 -29.01 -9.83
CA ASP A 253 6.01 -29.37 -9.03
C ASP A 253 7.10 -28.28 -9.06
N GLU A 254 7.02 -27.37 -10.03
CA GLU A 254 7.98 -26.30 -10.26
C GLU A 254 7.30 -24.95 -10.52
N VAL A 255 7.96 -23.86 -10.11
CA VAL A 255 7.50 -22.49 -10.34
C VAL A 255 7.87 -22.07 -11.76
N ALA A 256 6.86 -21.88 -12.61
CA ALA A 256 7.06 -21.44 -13.98
C ALA A 256 7.46 -19.95 -14.06
N GLU A 257 8.40 -19.64 -14.96
CA GLU A 257 8.80 -18.27 -15.32
C GLU A 257 9.20 -17.42 -14.09
N LEU A 258 10.00 -17.99 -13.17
CA LEU A 258 10.54 -17.29 -12.00
C LEU A 258 11.62 -16.26 -12.41
N ASP A 259 11.41 -14.99 -12.08
CA ASP A 259 12.41 -13.92 -12.18
C ASP A 259 12.77 -13.42 -10.77
N VAL A 260 14.07 -13.37 -10.46
CA VAL A 260 14.58 -12.94 -9.15
C VAL A 260 14.72 -11.41 -9.06
N ARG A 261 14.70 -10.70 -10.17
CA ARG A 261 14.85 -9.24 -10.20
C ARG A 261 13.84 -8.48 -9.33
N PRO A 262 12.53 -8.81 -9.32
CA PRO A 262 11.56 -8.13 -8.47
C PRO A 262 11.85 -8.35 -6.98
N TYR A 263 12.33 -9.53 -6.61
CA TYR A 263 12.78 -9.83 -5.25
C TYR A 263 14.02 -9.00 -4.86
N MET A 264 15.01 -8.85 -5.75
CA MET A 264 16.18 -8.00 -5.49
C MET A 264 15.79 -6.53 -5.30
N LEU A 265 14.83 -6.02 -6.09
CA LEU A 265 14.29 -4.67 -5.91
C LEU A 265 13.58 -4.51 -4.58
N LEU A 266 12.76 -5.49 -4.19
CA LEU A 266 12.11 -5.50 -2.87
C LEU A 266 13.13 -5.52 -1.73
N MET A 267 14.19 -6.32 -1.84
CA MET A 267 15.28 -6.36 -0.85
C MET A 267 15.99 -5.01 -0.77
N GLY A 268 16.38 -4.43 -1.91
CA GLY A 268 17.02 -3.12 -1.98
C GLY A 268 16.12 -2.01 -1.41
N LEU A 269 14.83 -2.06 -1.73
CA LEU A 269 13.83 -1.16 -1.16
C LEU A 269 13.85 -1.25 0.35
N MET A 270 13.68 -2.44 0.93
CA MET A 270 13.59 -2.64 2.40
C MET A 270 14.86 -2.23 3.16
N LEU A 271 16.03 -2.50 2.59
CA LEU A 271 17.33 -2.19 3.21
C LEU A 271 17.70 -0.71 3.15
N THR A 272 17.17 0.03 2.18
CA THR A 272 17.37 1.48 2.07
C THR A 272 16.48 2.21 3.08
N ARG A 273 17.04 3.07 3.93
CA ARG A 273 16.32 3.81 4.97
C ARG A 273 16.73 5.27 5.01
#